data_AF-A0A6A3LHR2-F1
#
_entry.id   AF-A0A6A3LHR2-F1
#
_cell.length_a   1.000
_cell.length_b   1.000
_cell.length_c   1.000
_cell.angle_alpha   90.00
_cell.angle_beta   90.00
_cell.angle_gamma   90.00
#
_symmetry.space_group_name_H-M   'P 1'
#
loop_
_entity.id
_entity.type
_entity.pdbx_description
1 polymer ?
#
loop_
_entity_poly.entity_id
_entity_poly.type
_entity_poly.pdbx_seq_one_letter_code
_entity_poly.pdbx_strand_id
1 'polypeptide(L)'
;MKAARKLNNAAKLRRRTWLRPVPRQTTRWSSTYEMVKRFFKLKEFIDPSNEEFAALMQTPLEQMQHESAMEGLRECESVSKKLQAEEGLTLWDARILFDSLMEFHPEMG
;
A
#
# COMPACT_ATOMS: atom_id res chain seq x y z
N MET A 1 -4.86 9.96 -2.96
CA MET A 1 -5.96 10.08 -1.95
C MET A 1 -6.20 11.48 -1.35
N LYS A 2 -5.68 12.59 -1.92
CA LYS A 2 -6.06 13.95 -1.42
C LYS A 2 -7.52 14.28 -1.76
N ALA A 3 -7.97 13.97 -2.98
CA ALA A 3 -9.35 14.18 -3.46
C ALA A 3 -10.42 13.53 -2.56
N ALA A 4 -10.19 12.28 -2.13
CA ALA A 4 -11.12 11.51 -1.28
C ALA A 4 -11.24 12.04 0.16
N ARG A 5 -10.35 12.94 0.58
CA ARG A 5 -10.37 13.57 1.92
C ARG A 5 -11.14 14.89 1.95
N LYS A 6 -11.47 15.48 0.80
CA LYS A 6 -12.33 16.66 0.72
C LYS A 6 -13.68 16.33 1.37
N LEU A 7 -14.24 17.27 2.13
CA LEU A 7 -15.39 17.04 3.02
C LEU A 7 -16.59 16.41 2.28
N ASN A 8 -16.91 16.92 1.09
CA ASN A 8 -17.99 16.39 0.25
C ASN A 8 -17.70 14.99 -0.29
N ASN A 9 -16.46 14.73 -0.74
CA ASN A 9 -16.06 13.42 -1.26
C ASN A 9 -15.99 12.37 -0.14
N ALA A 10 -15.47 12.75 1.03
CA ALA A 10 -15.45 11.90 2.22
C ALA A 10 -16.87 11.58 2.70
N ALA A 11 -17.80 12.55 2.67
CA ALA A 11 -19.19 12.31 3.01
C ALA A 11 -19.87 11.35 2.02
N LYS A 12 -19.63 11.51 0.71
CA LYS A 12 -20.12 10.57 -0.32
C LYS A 12 -19.57 9.16 -0.11
N LEU A 13 -18.27 9.04 0.19
CA LEU A 13 -17.62 7.75 0.45
C LEU A 13 -18.17 7.07 1.70
N ARG A 14 -18.43 7.83 2.78
CA ARG A 14 -19.03 7.32 4.03
C ARG A 14 -20.43 6.74 3.86
N ARG A 15 -21.18 7.21 2.84
CA ARG A 15 -22.50 6.63 2.51
C ARG A 15 -22.38 5.26 1.84
N ARG A 16 -21.25 4.97 1.20
CA ARG A 16 -21.01 3.72 0.47
C ARG A 16 -20.18 2.72 1.27
N THR A 17 -19.24 3.17 2.10
CA THR A 17 -18.38 2.30 2.93
C THR A 17 -18.01 2.94 4.27
N TRP A 18 -17.67 2.10 5.24
CA TRP A 18 -17.02 2.54 6.50
C TRP A 18 -15.52 2.81 6.34
N LEU A 19 -14.92 2.42 5.21
CA LEU A 19 -13.49 2.53 4.97
C LEU A 19 -13.07 4.00 4.78
N ARG A 20 -11.97 4.39 5.43
CA ARG A 20 -11.39 5.73 5.31
C ARG A 20 -10.09 5.70 4.52
N PRO A 21 -9.79 6.74 3.72
CA PRO A 21 -8.47 6.90 3.11
C PRO A 21 -7.38 6.95 4.19
N VAL A 22 -6.32 6.17 4.01
CA VAL A 22 -5.14 6.21 4.89
C VAL A 22 -4.19 7.28 4.35
N PRO A 23 -3.68 8.21 5.19
CA PRO A 23 -2.66 9.16 4.76
C PRO A 23 -1.30 8.46 4.70
N ARG A 24 -0.51 8.77 3.66
CA ARG A 24 0.93 8.50 3.67
C ARG A 24 1.55 9.30 4.81
N GLN A 25 2.31 8.63 5.66
CA GLN A 25 3.01 9.23 6.80
C GLN A 25 4.51 8.95 6.67
N THR A 26 5.31 10.01 6.55
CA THR A 26 6.76 9.88 6.34
C THR A 26 7.44 9.17 7.50
N THR A 27 6.97 9.38 8.73
CA THR A 27 7.50 8.75 9.94
C THR A 27 7.13 7.28 10.13
N ARG A 28 6.14 6.76 9.39
CA ARG A 28 5.72 5.35 9.48
C ARG A 28 6.05 4.64 8.17
N TRP A 29 7.05 3.79 8.21
CA TRP A 29 7.61 3.12 7.03
C TRP A 29 6.55 2.32 6.23
N SER A 30 5.60 1.66 6.91
CA SER A 30 4.52 0.89 6.26
C SER A 30 3.33 1.74 5.76
N SER A 31 3.33 3.06 5.99
CA SER A 31 2.18 3.90 5.67
C SER A 31 1.88 3.98 4.17
N THR A 32 2.89 3.88 3.32
CA THR A 32 2.73 3.89 1.86
C THR A 32 2.03 2.60 1.40
N TYR A 33 2.47 1.45 1.90
CA TYR A 33 1.84 0.15 1.62
C TYR A 33 0.38 0.14 2.06
N GLU A 34 0.11 0.54 3.31
CA GLU A 34 -1.26 0.59 3.84
C GLU A 34 -2.16 1.60 3.10
N MET A 35 -1.59 2.71 2.62
CA MET A 35 -2.32 3.67 1.77
C MET A 35 -2.73 3.04 0.45
N VAL A 36 -1.82 2.36 -0.26
CA VAL A 36 -2.10 1.76 -1.57
C VAL A 36 -3.05 0.57 -1.42
N LYS A 37 -2.85 -0.29 -0.42
CA LYS A 37 -3.77 -1.36 -0.05
C LYS A 37 -5.18 -0.84 0.23
N ARG A 38 -5.29 0.30 0.94
CA ARG A 38 -6.58 0.96 1.17
C ARG A 38 -7.17 1.54 -0.11
N PHE A 39 -6.35 2.07 -1.00
CA PHE A 39 -6.80 2.61 -2.29
C PHE A 39 -7.47 1.53 -3.14
N PHE A 40 -6.87 0.35 -3.30
CA PHE A 40 -7.48 -0.75 -4.05
C PHE A 40 -8.85 -1.15 -3.50
N LYS A 41 -9.00 -1.24 -2.17
CA LYS A 41 -10.31 -1.50 -1.53
C LYS A 41 -11.33 -0.38 -1.72
N LEU A 42 -10.88 0.86 -1.83
CA LEU A 42 -11.77 2.02 -2.01
C LEU A 42 -12.12 2.26 -3.48
N LYS A 43 -11.29 1.79 -4.41
CA LYS A 43 -11.46 1.96 -5.86
C LYS A 43 -12.84 1.51 -6.32
N GLU A 44 -13.34 0.40 -5.81
CA GLU A 44 -14.66 -0.17 -6.13
C GLU A 44 -15.84 0.75 -5.75
N PHE A 45 -15.64 1.64 -4.77
CA PHE A 45 -16.68 2.52 -4.25
C PHE A 45 -16.57 3.95 -4.73
N ILE A 46 -15.46 4.29 -5.39
CA ILE A 46 -15.24 5.59 -6.01
C ILE A 46 -16.12 5.70 -7.25
N ASP A 47 -16.84 6.81 -7.36
CA ASP A 47 -17.73 7.08 -8.48
C ASP A 47 -16.91 7.48 -9.72
N PRO A 48 -16.92 6.67 -10.81
CA PRO A 48 -16.14 6.96 -12.01
C PRO A 48 -16.68 8.17 -12.78
N SER A 49 -17.93 8.59 -12.53
CA SER A 49 -18.53 9.78 -13.16
C SER A 49 -18.01 11.11 -12.60
N ASN A 50 -17.25 11.08 -11.51
CA ASN A 50 -16.65 12.28 -10.94
C ASN A 50 -15.31 12.57 -11.63
N GLU A 51 -15.25 13.67 -12.37
CA GLU A 51 -14.10 14.11 -13.17
C GLU A 51 -12.79 14.19 -12.36
N GLU A 52 -12.86 14.60 -11.08
CA GLU A 52 -11.69 14.66 -10.19
C GLU A 52 -11.13 13.26 -9.89
N PHE A 53 -11.99 12.24 -9.83
CA PHE A 53 -11.56 10.85 -9.62
C PHE A 53 -11.19 10.17 -10.93
N ALA A 54 -11.93 10.41 -12.01
CA ALA A 54 -11.66 9.84 -13.33
C ALA A 54 -10.24 10.17 -13.82
N ALA A 55 -9.78 11.41 -13.64
CA ALA A 55 -8.42 11.83 -14.00
C ALA A 55 -7.31 11.17 -13.14
N LEU A 56 -7.69 10.58 -12.00
CA LEU A 56 -6.77 9.91 -11.07
C LEU A 56 -6.87 8.39 -11.11
N MET A 57 -7.79 7.84 -11.92
CA MET A 57 -7.95 6.40 -12.07
C MET A 57 -6.84 5.86 -12.95
N GLN A 58 -6.22 4.78 -12.48
CA GLN A 58 -5.14 4.11 -13.18
C GLN A 58 -5.68 3.41 -14.43
N THR A 59 -4.89 3.44 -15.50
CA THR A 59 -5.09 2.59 -16.66
C THR A 59 -4.91 1.10 -16.29
N PRO A 60 -5.44 0.14 -17.07
CA PRO A 60 -5.26 -1.28 -16.79
C PRO A 60 -3.80 -1.72 -16.69
N LEU A 61 -2.92 -1.12 -17.51
CA LEU A 61 -1.48 -1.41 -17.49
C LEU A 61 -0.82 -0.89 -16.21
N GLU A 62 -1.10 0.36 -15.83
CA GLU A 62 -0.60 0.93 -14.57
C GLU A 62 -1.14 0.15 -13.36
N GLN A 63 -2.38 -0.33 -13.41
CA GLN A 63 -2.93 -1.18 -12.35
C GLN A 63 -2.11 -2.46 -12.18
N MET A 64 -1.81 -3.18 -13.27
CA MET A 64 -1.01 -4.40 -13.22
C MET A 64 0.40 -4.14 -12.67
N GLN A 65 1.03 -3.02 -13.06
CA GLN A 65 2.32 -2.61 -12.53
C GLN A 65 2.26 -2.30 -11.03
N HIS A 66 1.22 -1.60 -10.57
CA HIS A 66 1.04 -1.32 -9.16
C HIS A 66 0.73 -2.57 -8.33
N GLU A 67 -0.02 -3.53 -8.87
CA GLU A 67 -0.29 -4.81 -8.21
C GLU A 67 1.01 -5.63 -8.06
N SER A 68 1.85 -5.70 -9.09
CA SER A 68 3.17 -6.33 -9.03
C SER A 68 4.07 -5.67 -7.97
N ALA A 69 4.18 -4.34 -8.00
CA ALA A 69 4.96 -3.59 -7.02
C ALA A 69 4.43 -3.75 -5.58
N MET A 70 3.12 -3.95 -5.41
CA MET A 70 2.51 -4.18 -4.11
C MET A 70 2.86 -5.53 -3.51
N GLU A 71 3.09 -6.56 -4.32
CA GLU A 71 3.51 -7.87 -3.81
C GLU A 71 4.94 -7.79 -3.27
N GLY A 72 5.87 -7.15 -3.97
CA GLY A 72 7.22 -6.94 -3.45
C GLY A 72 7.24 -6.13 -2.14
N LEU A 73 6.43 -5.06 -2.07
CA LEU A 73 6.29 -4.29 -0.83
C LEU A 73 5.69 -5.11 0.32
N ARG A 74 4.82 -6.08 0.03
CA ARG A 74 4.24 -6.98 1.04
C ARG A 74 5.31 -7.91 1.62
N GLU A 75 6.21 -8.41 0.79
CA GLU A 75 7.33 -9.24 1.23
C GLU A 75 8.29 -8.44 2.13
N CYS A 76 8.67 -7.22 1.72
CA CYS A 76 9.47 -6.32 2.55
C CYS A 76 8.79 -6.00 3.88
N GLU A 77 7.47 -5.78 3.88
CA GLU A 77 6.71 -5.53 5.11
C GLU A 77 6.69 -6.77 6.03
N SER A 78 6.53 -7.97 5.46
CA SER A 78 6.59 -9.24 6.18
C SER A 78 7.95 -9.43 6.85
N VAL A 79 9.05 -9.24 6.11
CA VAL A 79 10.41 -9.34 6.65
C VAL A 79 10.64 -8.29 7.75
N SER A 80 10.23 -7.05 7.51
CA SER A 80 10.34 -5.97 8.51
C SER A 80 9.59 -6.28 9.79
N LYS A 81 8.37 -6.83 9.70
CA LYS A 81 7.57 -7.23 10.88
C LYS A 81 8.20 -8.41 11.61
N LYS A 82 8.75 -9.39 10.88
CA LYS A 82 9.49 -10.50 11.48
C LYS A 82 10.70 -9.98 12.26
N LEU A 83 11.52 -9.13 11.65
CA LEU A 83 12.70 -8.53 12.30
C LEU A 83 12.36 -7.69 13.54
N GLN A 84 11.18 -7.06 13.57
CA GLN A 84 10.70 -6.26 14.70
C GLN A 84 9.98 -7.10 15.77
N ALA A 85 9.75 -8.39 15.54
CA ALA A 85 9.14 -9.25 16.54
C ALA A 85 10.12 -9.45 17.71
N GLU A 86 9.61 -9.41 18.94
CA GLU A 86 10.41 -9.62 20.16
C GLU A 86 10.98 -11.06 20.28
N GLU A 87 10.52 -11.98 19.44
CA GLU A 87 10.98 -13.37 19.43
C GLU A 87 12.39 -13.49 18.86
N GLY A 88 13.38 -13.66 19.73
CA GLY A 88 14.53 -14.57 19.58
C GLY A 88 15.34 -14.58 18.27
N LEU A 89 15.17 -13.62 17.36
CA LEU A 89 15.85 -13.60 16.08
C LEU A 89 17.32 -13.33 16.29
N THR A 90 18.14 -14.27 15.84
CA THR A 90 19.58 -14.07 15.83
C THR A 90 19.96 -13.14 14.67
N LEU A 91 21.12 -12.49 14.76
CA LEU A 91 21.66 -11.72 13.65
C LEU A 91 21.88 -12.58 12.38
N TRP A 92 22.04 -13.90 12.55
CA TRP A 92 22.18 -14.84 11.45
C TRP A 92 20.85 -15.05 10.72
N ASP A 93 19.75 -15.18 11.47
CA ASP A 93 18.40 -15.26 10.90
C ASP A 93 18.03 -13.97 10.16
N ALA A 94 18.40 -12.81 10.73
CA ALA A 94 18.20 -11.53 10.07
C ALA A 94 18.94 -11.45 8.73
N ARG A 95 20.17 -11.97 8.67
CA ARG A 95 20.95 -12.02 7.44
C ARG A 95 20.30 -12.92 6.39
N ILE A 96 19.83 -14.12 6.78
CA ILE A 96 19.12 -15.02 5.87
C ILE A 96 17.88 -14.34 5.29
N LEU A 97 17.10 -13.64 6.11
CA LEU A 97 15.91 -12.93 5.65
C LEU A 97 16.24 -11.83 4.64
N PHE A 98 17.34 -11.10 4.82
CA PHE A 98 17.79 -10.10 3.86
C PHE A 98 18.35 -10.73 2.58
N ASP A 99 19.17 -11.77 2.68
CA ASP A 99 19.75 -12.47 1.52
C ASP A 99 18.63 -13.07 0.66
N SER A 100 17.62 -13.71 1.26
CA SER A 100 16.44 -14.18 0.53
C SER A 100 15.70 -13.03 -0.16
N LEU A 101 15.50 -11.89 0.51
CA LEU A 101 14.83 -10.75 -0.08
C LEU A 101 15.59 -10.18 -1.29
N MET A 102 16.91 -10.20 -1.24
CA MET A 102 17.78 -9.80 -2.35
C MET A 102 17.74 -10.78 -3.53
N GLU A 103 17.56 -12.08 -3.28
CA GLU A 103 17.35 -13.08 -4.33
C GLU A 103 16.01 -12.89 -5.04
N PHE A 104 14.94 -12.59 -4.29
CA PHE A 104 13.61 -12.36 -4.86
C PHE A 104 13.46 -11.00 -5.56
N HIS A 105 14.21 -9.99 -5.10
CA HIS A 105 14.18 -8.64 -5.61
C HIS A 105 15.59 -8.12 -5.93
N PRO A 106 16.23 -8.61 -7.00
CA PRO A 106 17.58 -8.19 -7.38
C PRO A 106 17.67 -6.69 -7.73
N GLU A 107 16.55 -6.05 -8.05
CA GLU A 107 16.44 -4.60 -8.25
C GLU A 107 16.64 -3.76 -6.98
N MET A 108 16.65 -4.36 -5.78
CA MET A 108 16.84 -3.66 -4.51
C MET A 108 18.30 -3.58 -4.04
N GLY A 109 19.23 -4.24 -4.77
CA GLY A 109 20.67 -4.30 -4.43
C GLY A 109 21.52 -3.16 -4.93
#